data_AF-A0A014N6L5-F1
#
_entry.id   AF-A0A014N6L5-F1
#
_cell.length_a   1.000
_cell.length_b   1.000
_cell.length_c   1.000
_cell.angle_alpha   90.00
_cell.angle_beta   90.00
_cell.angle_gamma   90.00
#
_symmetry.space_group_name_H-M   'P 1'
#
loop_
_entity.id
_entity.type
_entity.pdbx_description
1 polymer ?
#
loop_
_entity_poly.entity_id
_entity_poly.type
_entity_poly.pdbx_seq_one_letter_code
_entity_poly.pdbx_strand_id
1 'polypeptide(L)'
;MASCNLCYSRSSAFMTEPEARMFAAHEPCSVPQLTRPGPKQTSPSAPEKVDIKKAGKRRASKFSKRRRTVLKKVHDLHRDCDVEVYFMVQNKRSNQIWQYTTGILPPSQAELTTTFPLPIVLGPSNFGNKHEPGSTEPKLQPVSNSF
;
A
#
# COMPACT_ATOMS: atom_id res chain seq x y z
N MET A 1 -4.72 48.25 -4.67
CA MET A 1 -4.02 47.83 -5.91
C MET A 1 -4.86 46.75 -6.56
N ALA A 2 -5.40 47.02 -7.74
CA ALA A 2 -6.31 46.12 -8.44
C ALA A 2 -5.55 44.89 -8.94
N SER A 3 -5.77 43.72 -8.33
CA SER A 3 -5.27 42.45 -8.84
C SER A 3 -6.15 42.03 -10.01
N CYS A 4 -5.58 41.97 -11.23
CA CYS A 4 -6.29 41.44 -12.39
C CYS A 4 -6.65 39.98 -12.12
N ASN A 5 -7.95 39.69 -11.94
CA ASN A 5 -8.45 38.34 -11.70
C ASN A 5 -8.02 37.37 -12.82
N LEU A 6 -7.74 37.87 -14.03
CA LEU A 6 -7.32 37.05 -15.15
C LEU A 6 -5.88 36.52 -15.01
N CYS A 7 -4.98 37.24 -14.33
CA CYS A 7 -3.63 36.74 -14.05
C CYS A 7 -3.60 35.66 -12.96
N TYR A 8 -4.54 35.70 -12.01
CA TYR A 8 -4.62 34.75 -10.90
C TYR A 8 -5.14 33.38 -11.33
N SER A 9 -6.03 33.34 -12.32
CA SER A 9 -6.64 32.10 -12.82
C SER A 9 -5.70 31.24 -13.69
N ARG A 10 -4.54 31.78 -14.10
CA ARG A 10 -3.54 31.08 -14.95
C ARG A 10 -2.92 29.84 -14.27
N SER A 11 -3.12 29.66 -12.96
CA SER A 11 -2.63 28.51 -12.19
C SER A 11 -3.64 27.35 -11.99
N SER A 12 -4.83 27.44 -12.60
CA SER A 12 -5.87 26.40 -12.52
C SER A 12 -5.67 25.31 -13.59
N ALA A 13 -5.65 24.03 -13.18
CA ALA A 13 -5.41 22.88 -14.06
C ALA A 13 -6.68 22.30 -14.74
N PHE A 14 -7.83 22.97 -14.58
CA PHE A 14 -9.11 22.56 -15.17
C PHE A 14 -9.78 23.76 -15.84
N MET A 15 -9.21 24.23 -16.95
CA MET A 15 -9.81 25.29 -17.76
C MET A 15 -10.40 24.69 -19.04
N THR A 16 -11.60 25.13 -19.40
CA THR A 16 -12.25 24.70 -20.63
C THR A 16 -11.67 25.45 -21.85
N GLU A 17 -11.72 24.85 -23.05
CA GLU A 17 -11.20 25.42 -24.31
C GLU A 17 -11.53 26.91 -24.55
N PRO A 18 -12.78 27.40 -24.34
CA PRO A 18 -13.10 28.82 -24.58
C PRO A 18 -12.49 29.77 -23.55
N GLU A 19 -12.34 29.34 -22.29
CA GLU A 19 -11.66 30.13 -21.25
C GLU A 19 -10.17 30.27 -21.55
N ALA A 20 -9.52 29.17 -21.96
CA ALA A 20 -8.10 29.16 -22.28
C ALA A 20 -7.73 30.17 -23.38
N ARG A 21 -8.61 30.39 -24.37
CA ARG A 21 -8.39 31.38 -25.44
C ARG A 21 -8.45 32.82 -24.93
N MET A 22 -9.37 33.13 -24.02
CA MET A 22 -9.44 34.47 -23.41
C MET A 22 -8.20 34.79 -22.57
N PHE A 23 -7.61 33.78 -21.91
CA PHE A 23 -6.36 33.95 -21.16
C PHE A 23 -5.12 34.06 -22.04
N ALA A 24 -5.07 33.34 -23.16
CA ALA A 24 -3.95 33.41 -24.11
C ALA A 24 -3.84 34.79 -24.78
N ALA A 25 -4.97 35.48 -24.97
CA ALA A 25 -5.01 36.84 -25.51
C ALA A 25 -4.70 37.95 -24.49
N HIS A 26 -4.61 37.62 -23.19
CA HIS A 26 -4.33 38.60 -22.14
C HIS A 26 -2.81 38.82 -21.98
N GLU A 27 -2.30 39.98 -22.39
CA GLU A 27 -0.89 40.36 -22.19
C GLU A 27 -0.53 40.45 -20.69
N PRO A 28 0.67 39.99 -20.28
CA PRO A 28 1.07 40.01 -18.88
C PRO A 28 1.23 41.45 -18.38
N CYS A 29 0.47 41.82 -17.33
CA CYS A 29 0.62 43.12 -16.69
C CYS A 29 2.01 43.23 -16.02
N SER A 30 2.83 44.19 -16.45
CA SER A 30 4.14 44.47 -15.88
C SER A 30 4.03 44.88 -14.41
N VAL A 31 4.58 44.07 -13.50
CA VAL A 31 4.72 44.42 -12.08
C VAL A 31 6.18 44.84 -11.82
N PRO A 32 6.46 45.95 -11.11
CA PRO A 32 7.84 46.38 -10.89
C PRO A 32 8.58 45.44 -9.92
N GLN A 33 9.78 44.99 -10.30
CA GLN A 33 10.68 44.26 -9.40
C GLN A 33 11.48 45.22 -8.53
N LEU A 34 11.38 45.08 -7.20
CA LEU A 34 12.24 45.74 -6.22
C LEU A 34 13.38 44.78 -5.81
N THR A 35 14.62 45.19 -6.02
CA THR A 35 15.84 44.46 -5.66
C THR A 35 16.32 44.74 -4.22
N ARG A 36 16.92 43.70 -3.63
CA ARG A 36 17.44 43.48 -2.25
C ARG A 36 18.61 44.42 -1.86
N PRO A 37 18.97 44.63 -0.56
CA PRO A 37 19.79 43.64 0.22
C PRO A 37 19.64 43.65 1.77
N GLY A 38 19.95 42.54 2.47
CA GLY A 38 20.18 42.48 3.93
C GLY A 38 19.67 41.22 4.68
N PRO A 39 20.24 40.80 5.84
CA PRO A 39 20.47 39.37 6.18
C PRO A 39 19.61 38.75 7.31
N LYS A 40 19.59 37.40 7.31
CA LYS A 40 19.22 36.40 8.34
C LYS A 40 18.01 36.70 9.24
N GLN A 41 16.88 36.04 8.94
CA GLN A 41 16.03 35.42 9.98
C GLN A 41 15.12 34.35 9.37
N THR A 42 15.10 33.22 10.05
CA THR A 42 14.32 31.99 9.86
C THR A 42 12.81 32.24 9.76
N SER A 43 12.17 31.70 8.72
CA SER A 43 10.70 31.58 8.63
C SER A 43 10.30 30.36 7.76
N PRO A 44 9.08 29.81 7.95
CA PRO A 44 8.79 28.39 7.81
C PRO A 44 8.36 27.99 6.39
N SER A 45 8.84 26.82 5.97
CA SER A 45 8.68 26.28 4.63
C SER A 45 7.30 25.64 4.38
N ALA A 46 6.59 26.20 3.39
CA ALA A 46 5.78 25.59 2.32
C ALA A 46 4.98 24.28 2.59
N PRO A 47 3.65 24.25 2.32
CA PRO A 47 2.86 23.02 2.36
C PRO A 47 2.84 22.27 1.00
N GLU A 48 3.06 20.94 1.07
CA GLU A 48 2.07 19.93 0.63
C GLU A 48 1.94 19.52 -0.87
N LYS A 49 2.99 19.54 -1.70
CA LYS A 49 3.00 18.78 -2.99
C LYS A 49 4.05 17.67 -3.08
N VAL A 50 4.94 17.56 -2.10
CA VAL A 50 6.02 16.57 -2.09
C VAL A 50 5.56 15.19 -1.57
N ASP A 51 4.42 15.13 -0.88
CA ASP A 51 4.09 13.97 -0.05
C ASP A 51 3.43 12.80 -0.78
N ILE A 52 2.62 13.01 -1.83
CA ILE A 52 1.88 11.91 -2.48
C ILE A 52 2.82 10.98 -3.27
N LYS A 53 3.72 11.54 -4.09
CA LYS A 53 4.72 10.75 -4.85
C LYS A 53 5.69 10.04 -3.89
N LYS A 54 6.06 10.70 -2.80
CA LYS A 54 6.95 10.15 -1.76
C LYS A 54 6.25 9.03 -0.96
N ALA A 55 4.96 9.17 -0.66
CA ALA A 55 4.14 8.14 -0.02
C ALA A 55 3.99 6.89 -0.90
N GLY A 56 3.80 7.05 -2.22
CA GLY A 56 3.77 5.95 -3.18
C GLY A 56 5.09 5.17 -3.21
N LYS A 57 6.22 5.87 -3.33
CA LYS A 57 7.56 5.25 -3.27
C LYS A 57 7.82 4.54 -1.94
N ARG A 58 7.41 5.15 -0.82
CA ARG A 58 7.51 4.54 0.53
C ARG A 58 6.69 3.26 0.63
N ARG A 59 5.47 3.22 0.07
CA ARG A 59 4.61 2.02 0.09
C ARG A 59 5.20 0.88 -0.75
N ALA A 60 5.66 1.17 -1.96
CA ALA A 60 6.30 0.16 -2.82
C ALA A 60 7.54 -0.43 -2.13
N SER A 61 8.40 0.42 -1.55
CA SER A 61 9.57 -0.04 -0.80
C SER A 61 9.19 -0.90 0.42
N LYS A 62 8.18 -0.49 1.21
CA LYS A 62 7.66 -1.28 2.33
C LYS A 62 7.12 -2.64 1.87
N PHE A 63 6.34 -2.66 0.78
CA PHE A 63 5.82 -3.90 0.21
C PHE A 63 6.95 -4.83 -0.22
N SER A 64 7.93 -4.35 -0.99
CA SER A 64 9.07 -5.17 -1.43
C SER A 64 9.84 -5.76 -0.26
N LYS A 65 10.09 -4.96 0.79
CA LYS A 65 10.77 -5.43 2.01
C LYS A 65 9.94 -6.48 2.74
N ARG A 66 8.66 -6.19 3.06
CA ARG A 66 7.77 -7.12 3.77
C ARG A 66 7.56 -8.41 3.01
N ARG A 67 7.34 -8.34 1.69
CA ARG A 67 7.20 -9.53 0.83
C ARG A 67 8.44 -10.41 0.91
N ARG A 68 9.65 -9.82 0.84
CA ARG A 68 10.90 -10.57 0.98
C ARG A 68 11.00 -11.24 2.35
N THR A 69 10.66 -10.53 3.43
CA THR A 69 10.68 -11.08 4.79
C THR A 69 9.70 -12.24 4.94
N VAL A 70 8.46 -12.10 4.48
CA VAL A 70 7.44 -13.16 4.57
C VAL A 70 7.85 -14.37 3.74
N LEU A 71 8.32 -14.18 2.50
CA LEU A 71 8.80 -15.30 1.68
C LEU A 71 9.95 -16.06 2.33
N LYS A 72 10.87 -15.35 3.00
CA LYS A 72 11.92 -16.01 3.78
C LYS A 72 11.32 -16.87 4.89
N LYS A 73 10.34 -16.36 5.64
CA LYS A 73 9.67 -17.13 6.70
C LYS A 73 8.88 -18.32 6.19
N VAL A 74 8.23 -18.18 5.04
CA VAL A 74 7.53 -19.28 4.35
C VAL A 74 8.53 -20.37 3.93
N HIS A 75 9.68 -19.97 3.38
CA HIS A 75 10.73 -20.90 3.01
C HIS A 75 11.35 -21.60 4.23
N ASP A 76 11.67 -20.84 5.28
CA ASP A 76 12.16 -21.39 6.56
C ASP A 76 11.16 -22.41 7.12
N LEU A 77 9.84 -22.11 7.10
CA LEU A 77 8.77 -23.02 7.55
C LEU A 77 8.75 -24.33 6.76
N HIS A 78 8.79 -24.27 5.43
CA HIS A 78 8.85 -25.46 4.58
C HIS A 78 10.09 -26.30 4.88
N ARG A 79 11.27 -25.67 5.00
CA ARG A 79 12.54 -26.36 5.20
C ARG A 79 12.66 -26.96 6.61
N ASP A 80 12.22 -26.24 7.63
CA ASP A 80 12.47 -26.58 9.04
C ASP A 80 11.40 -27.50 9.63
N CYS A 81 10.20 -27.52 9.05
CA CYS A 81 9.06 -28.27 9.59
C CYS A 81 8.51 -29.36 8.65
N ASP A 82 9.11 -29.56 7.48
CA ASP A 82 8.70 -30.57 6.49
C ASP A 82 7.20 -30.49 6.14
N VAL A 83 6.74 -29.28 5.83
CA VAL A 83 5.36 -29.00 5.46
C VAL A 83 5.26 -28.50 4.02
N GLU A 84 4.24 -28.94 3.29
CA GLU A 84 3.93 -28.37 1.99
C GLU A 84 3.29 -26.99 2.13
N VAL A 85 3.73 -26.02 1.32
CA VAL A 85 3.29 -24.63 1.45
C VAL A 85 2.92 -24.04 0.11
N TYR A 86 1.69 -23.51 0.05
CA TYR A 86 1.23 -22.62 -1.00
C TYR A 86 1.04 -21.21 -0.43
N PHE A 87 1.73 -20.22 -1.01
CA PHE A 87 1.64 -18.83 -0.58
C PHE A 87 1.52 -17.90 -1.79
N MET A 88 0.48 -17.07 -1.80
CA MET A 88 0.20 -16.13 -2.88
C MET A 88 -0.03 -14.72 -2.35
N VAL A 89 0.54 -13.72 -3.03
CA VAL A 89 0.30 -12.31 -2.76
C VAL A 89 -0.04 -11.59 -4.06
N GLN A 90 -1.17 -10.88 -4.07
CA GLN A 90 -1.58 -10.01 -5.18
C GLN A 90 -1.46 -8.54 -4.78
N ASN A 91 -0.75 -7.75 -5.59
CA ASN A 91 -0.77 -6.31 -5.45
C ASN A 91 -1.98 -5.73 -6.19
N LYS A 92 -3.01 -5.32 -5.44
CA LYS A 92 -4.24 -4.73 -5.97
C LYS A 92 -4.05 -3.54 -6.91
N ARG A 93 -2.93 -2.80 -6.80
CA ARG A 93 -2.66 -1.63 -7.65
C ARG A 93 -2.03 -1.99 -8.98
N SER A 94 -1.12 -2.95 -8.99
CA SER A 94 -0.38 -3.34 -10.20
C SER A 94 -0.90 -4.64 -10.82
N ASN A 95 -1.88 -5.31 -10.20
CA ASN A 95 -2.37 -6.64 -10.54
C ASN A 95 -1.28 -7.71 -10.67
N GLN A 96 -0.10 -7.46 -10.12
CA GLN A 96 1.00 -8.41 -10.12
C GLN A 96 0.78 -9.43 -9.00
N ILE A 97 1.02 -10.69 -9.33
CA ILE A 97 0.91 -11.83 -8.43
C ILE A 97 2.32 -12.38 -8.20
N TRP A 98 2.60 -12.72 -6.94
CA TRP A 98 3.78 -13.49 -6.56
C TRP A 98 3.33 -14.74 -5.87
N GLN A 99 3.92 -15.86 -6.26
CA GLN A 99 3.61 -17.18 -5.75
C GLN A 99 4.89 -17.86 -5.27
N TYR A 100 4.75 -18.56 -4.14
CA TYR A 100 5.68 -19.56 -3.67
C TYR A 100 4.89 -20.86 -3.52
N THR A 101 5.38 -21.95 -4.08
CA THR A 101 4.77 -23.28 -3.95
C THR A 101 5.86 -24.34 -3.85
N THR A 102 5.61 -25.36 -3.04
CA THR A 102 6.44 -26.57 -2.94
C THR A 102 6.06 -27.65 -3.96
N GLY A 103 5.16 -27.32 -4.91
CA GLY A 103 4.64 -28.27 -5.90
C GLY A 103 3.16 -28.58 -5.72
N ILE A 104 2.56 -28.12 -4.61
CA ILE A 104 1.13 -28.29 -4.35
C ILE A 104 0.28 -27.22 -5.02
N LEU A 105 -0.95 -27.62 -5.34
CA LEU A 105 -2.04 -26.73 -5.67
C LEU A 105 -2.96 -26.62 -4.45
N PRO A 106 -3.39 -25.41 -4.07
CA PRO A 106 -4.32 -25.25 -2.97
C PRO A 106 -5.65 -25.90 -3.35
N PRO A 107 -6.27 -26.67 -2.44
CA PRO A 107 -7.57 -27.26 -2.70
C PRO A 107 -8.62 -26.17 -2.96
N SER A 108 -9.58 -26.50 -3.80
CA SER A 108 -10.74 -25.65 -4.05
C SER A 108 -11.60 -25.52 -2.79
N GLN A 109 -12.45 -24.49 -2.74
CA GLN A 109 -13.36 -24.30 -1.62
C GLN A 109 -14.31 -25.50 -1.42
N ALA A 110 -14.69 -26.19 -2.50
CA ALA A 110 -15.53 -27.38 -2.42
C ALA A 110 -14.77 -28.56 -1.78
N GLU A 111 -13.53 -28.79 -2.17
CA GLU A 111 -12.66 -29.84 -1.60
C GLU A 111 -12.36 -29.59 -0.12
N LEU A 112 -12.19 -28.33 0.27
CA LEU A 112 -11.98 -27.95 1.67
C LEU A 112 -13.16 -28.32 2.58
N THR A 113 -14.39 -28.33 2.05
CA THR A 113 -15.59 -28.69 2.84
C THR A 113 -15.77 -30.20 3.02
N THR A 114 -15.12 -31.01 2.20
CA THR A 114 -15.19 -32.48 2.24
C THR A 114 -13.95 -33.13 2.86
N THR A 115 -12.88 -32.35 3.07
CA THR A 115 -11.62 -32.83 3.66
C THR A 115 -11.71 -32.90 5.18
N PHE A 116 -11.30 -34.04 5.75
CA PHE A 116 -11.11 -34.20 7.19
C PHE A 116 -9.62 -34.36 7.53
N PRO A 117 -9.11 -33.66 8.56
CA PRO A 117 -9.82 -32.72 9.43
C PRO A 117 -10.21 -31.43 8.70
N LEU A 118 -11.25 -30.75 9.20
CA LEU A 118 -11.67 -29.46 8.67
C LEU A 118 -10.53 -28.43 8.78
N PRO A 119 -10.32 -27.61 7.74
CA PRO A 119 -9.24 -26.64 7.70
C PRO A 119 -9.42 -25.52 8.74
N ILE A 120 -8.33 -25.13 9.40
CA ILE A 120 -8.30 -23.97 10.29
C ILE A 120 -8.06 -22.71 9.45
N VAL A 121 -9.04 -21.81 9.38
CA VAL A 121 -8.96 -20.57 8.60
C VAL A 121 -8.57 -19.39 9.49
N LEU A 122 -7.41 -18.79 9.22
CA LEU A 122 -6.92 -17.60 9.92
C LEU A 122 -7.08 -16.35 9.03
N GLY A 123 -7.68 -15.30 9.59
CA GLY A 123 -7.89 -14.00 8.95
C GLY A 123 -7.16 -12.86 9.65
N PRO A 124 -7.26 -11.62 9.12
CA PRO A 124 -6.59 -10.46 9.70
C PRO A 124 -6.97 -10.18 11.17
N SER A 125 -8.18 -10.55 11.59
CA SER A 125 -8.67 -10.41 12.96
C SER A 125 -7.91 -11.27 13.97
N ASN A 126 -7.35 -12.40 13.54
CA ASN A 126 -6.56 -13.29 14.39
C ASN A 126 -5.21 -12.69 14.82
N PHE A 127 -4.79 -11.57 14.21
CA PHE A 127 -3.49 -10.93 14.45
C PHE A 127 -3.61 -9.53 15.10
N GLY A 128 -4.80 -9.14 15.55
CA GLY A 128 -5.03 -7.89 16.28
C GLY A 128 -4.51 -7.95 17.72
N ASN A 129 -4.00 -6.83 18.23
CA ASN A 129 -3.47 -6.71 19.60
C ASN A 129 -4.57 -6.87 20.67
N LYS A 130 -4.95 -8.10 21.02
CA LYS A 130 -5.43 -8.49 22.36
C LYS A 130 -5.12 -9.97 22.57
N HIS A 131 -4.17 -10.24 23.46
CA HIS A 131 -4.07 -11.53 24.10
C HIS A 131 -5.27 -11.63 25.06
N GLU A 132 -6.45 -11.97 24.55
CA GLU A 132 -7.53 -12.42 25.42
C GLU A 132 -7.09 -13.79 25.99
N PRO A 133 -6.98 -13.95 27.32
CA PRO A 133 -6.62 -15.22 27.93
C PRO A 133 -7.81 -16.18 27.78
N GLY A 134 -7.92 -16.83 26.63
CA GLY A 134 -9.03 -17.74 26.35
C GLY A 134 -9.18 -18.24 24.92
N SER A 135 -8.27 -17.93 23.99
CA SER A 135 -8.30 -18.59 22.67
C SER A 135 -7.67 -19.97 22.79
N THR A 136 -8.52 -20.94 23.09
CA THR A 136 -8.22 -22.36 23.07
C THR A 136 -7.60 -22.70 21.71
N GLU A 137 -6.29 -22.93 21.69
CA GLU A 137 -5.65 -23.72 20.64
C GLU A 137 -6.49 -24.99 20.47
N PRO A 138 -6.96 -25.36 19.27
CA PRO A 138 -7.63 -26.65 19.10
C PRO A 138 -6.59 -27.72 19.40
N LYS A 139 -6.63 -28.23 20.63
CA LYS A 139 -5.83 -29.37 21.09
C LYS A 139 -6.22 -30.54 20.20
N LEU A 140 -5.41 -30.78 19.16
CA LEU A 140 -5.49 -31.99 18.35
C LEU A 140 -5.35 -33.17 19.32
N GLN A 141 -6.46 -33.84 19.60
CA GLN A 141 -6.41 -35.05 20.39
C GLN A 141 -5.73 -36.14 19.54
N PRO A 142 -4.78 -36.89 20.11
CA PRO A 142 -4.23 -38.05 19.42
C PRO A 142 -5.38 -39.04 19.19
N VAL A 143 -5.63 -39.37 17.92
CA VAL A 143 -6.52 -40.48 17.56
C VAL A 143 -5.86 -41.76 18.08
N SER A 144 -6.35 -42.25 19.21
CA SER A 144 -5.99 -43.56 19.74
C SER A 144 -6.67 -44.62 18.85
N ASN A 145 -5.98 -45.04 17.79
CA ASN A 145 -6.37 -46.25 17.07
C ASN A 145 -6.03 -47.44 17.97
N SER A 146 -7.07 -48.07 18.51
CA SER A 146 -6.96 -49.39 19.14
C SER A 146 -7.01 -50.41 18.01
N PHE A 147 -5.89 -51.13 17.81
CA PHE A 147 -5.84 -52.40 17.10
C PHE A 147 -6.05 -53.54 18.09
#